data_AF-U2R622-F1
#
_entry.id   AF-U2R622-F1
#
_cell.length_a   1.000
_cell.length_b   1.000
_cell.length_c   1.000
_cell.angle_alpha   90.00
_cell.angle_beta   90.00
_cell.angle_gamma   90.00
#
_symmetry.space_group_name_H-M   'P 1'
#
loop_
_entity.id
_entity.type
_entity.pdbx_description
1 polymer ?
#
loop_
_entity_poly.entity_id
_entity_poly.type
_entity_poly.pdbx_seq_one_letter_code
_entity_poly.pdbx_strand_id
1 'polypeptide(L)'
;GLTGYITTQPQYVTNTYYKQNPRRIRVINAQGVNAYRRVKLTGKMRHYKRGMVLKVKRLESYHLTTRLVLTNGQYVTANKTLVMKR
;
A
#
# COMPACT_ATOMS: atom_id res chain seq x y z
N GLY A 1 20.23 -10.64 11.42
CA GLY A 1 19.21 -9.62 11.74
C GLY A 1 18.52 -9.18 10.47
N LEU A 2 17.18 -9.17 10.41
CA LEU A 2 16.47 -8.65 9.24
C LEU A 2 16.35 -7.14 9.38
N THR A 3 17.37 -6.45 8.88
CA THR A 3 17.45 -5.00 8.73
C THR A 3 16.15 -4.48 8.12
N GLY A 4 15.49 -3.55 8.83
CA GLY A 4 14.26 -2.92 8.38
C GLY A 4 14.53 -2.15 7.09
N TYR A 5 13.92 -2.59 5.98
CA TYR A 5 13.93 -1.83 4.74
C TYR A 5 12.86 -0.74 4.86
N ILE A 6 13.12 0.26 5.70
CA ILE A 6 12.54 1.59 5.52
C ILE A 6 13.42 2.20 4.43
N THR A 7 12.89 2.39 3.22
CA THR A 7 13.59 3.19 2.21
C THR A 7 13.58 4.63 2.72
N THR A 8 14.57 4.99 3.55
CA THR A 8 14.80 6.32 4.14
C THR A 8 15.36 7.28 3.10
N GLN A 9 14.73 7.36 1.92
CA GLN A 9 15.00 8.44 0.99
C GLN A 9 14.29 9.69 1.54
N PRO A 10 15.01 10.79 1.86
CA PRO A 10 14.41 12.00 2.47
C PRO A 10 13.23 12.58 1.68
N GLN A 11 13.19 12.34 0.37
CA GLN A 11 12.09 12.69 -0.53
C GLN A 11 10.76 11.96 -0.23
N TYR A 12 10.78 10.86 0.54
CA TYR A 12 9.60 10.08 0.93
C TYR A 12 8.97 10.54 2.25
N VAL A 13 9.63 11.43 3.01
CA VAL A 13 9.27 11.72 4.40
C VAL A 13 8.25 12.86 4.53
N THR A 14 8.04 13.67 3.49
CA THR A 14 7.09 14.78 3.52
C THR A 14 5.64 14.37 3.27
N ASN A 15 5.37 13.18 2.72
CA ASN A 15 3.99 12.73 2.51
C ASN A 15 3.84 11.20 2.50
N THR A 16 3.29 10.66 3.58
CA THR A 16 3.26 9.21 3.88
C THR A 16 2.34 8.42 2.93
N TYR A 17 1.43 9.08 2.22
CA TYR A 17 0.48 8.46 1.30
C TYR A 17 0.77 8.83 -0.17
N TYR A 18 0.43 7.93 -1.10
CA TYR A 18 0.48 8.24 -2.53
C TYR A 18 -0.55 9.32 -2.87
N LYS A 19 -0.13 10.33 -3.65
CA LYS A 19 -0.99 11.36 -4.28
C LYS A 19 -1.31 11.03 -5.75
N GLN A 20 -0.42 10.30 -6.42
CA GLN A 20 -0.60 9.83 -7.79
C GLN A 20 -0.75 8.31 -7.78
N ASN A 21 -1.50 7.76 -8.72
CA ASN A 21 -1.78 6.32 -8.81
C ASN A 21 -0.53 5.51 -9.25
N PRO A 22 0.08 4.68 -8.38
CA PRO A 22 1.16 3.80 -8.77
C PRO A 22 0.58 2.55 -9.44
N ARG A 23 0.80 2.32 -10.74
CA ARG A 23 0.26 1.14 -11.45
C ARG A 23 0.64 -0.20 -10.80
N ARG A 24 1.79 -0.26 -10.14
CA ARG A 24 2.28 -1.43 -9.40
C ARG A 24 2.91 -1.00 -8.09
N ILE A 25 2.67 -1.77 -7.05
CA ILE A 25 3.31 -1.61 -5.74
C ILE A 25 3.91 -2.92 -5.27
N ARG A 26 4.97 -2.86 -4.47
CA ARG A 26 5.53 -3.98 -3.73
C ARG A 26 5.21 -3.83 -2.25
N VAL A 27 4.79 -4.92 -1.62
CA VAL A 27 4.66 -4.99 -0.16
C VAL A 27 6.04 -5.00 0.46
N ILE A 28 6.35 -4.00 1.30
CA ILE A 28 7.64 -3.89 1.99
C ILE A 28 7.54 -4.15 3.49
N ASN A 29 6.33 -4.05 4.06
CA ASN A 29 6.11 -4.35 5.47
C ASN A 29 6.51 -5.80 5.81
N ALA A 30 7.23 -5.98 6.92
CA ALA A 30 7.69 -7.31 7.37
C ALA A 30 6.51 -8.25 7.64
N GLN A 31 5.44 -7.73 8.26
CA GLN A 31 4.21 -8.45 8.56
C GLN A 31 3.25 -8.54 7.35
N GLY A 32 3.64 -8.03 6.18
CA GLY A 32 2.76 -7.98 5.01
C GLY A 32 1.67 -6.92 5.12
N VAL A 33 0.66 -6.99 4.24
CA VAL A 33 -0.50 -6.09 4.23
C VAL A 33 -1.80 -6.84 3.97
N ASN A 34 -2.88 -6.38 4.59
CA ASN A 34 -4.21 -6.92 4.36
C ASN A 34 -4.93 -6.17 3.23
N ALA A 35 -5.75 -6.91 2.50
CA ALA A 35 -6.66 -6.44 1.48
C ALA A 35 -8.10 -6.54 2.00
N TYR A 36 -8.90 -5.55 1.66
CA TYR A 36 -10.25 -5.38 2.22
C TYR A 36 -11.27 -5.14 1.12
N ARG A 37 -12.55 -5.38 1.45
CA ARG A 37 -13.66 -5.15 0.55
C ARG A 37 -14.04 -3.69 0.41
N ARG A 38 -13.82 -2.87 1.45
CA ARG A 38 -14.26 -1.47 1.50
C ARG A 38 -13.09 -0.51 1.65
N VAL A 39 -13.27 0.72 1.16
CA VAL A 39 -12.28 1.82 1.26
C VAL A 39 -11.86 2.13 2.70
N LYS A 40 -12.77 1.99 3.67
CA LYS A 40 -12.48 2.14 5.10
C LYS A 40 -11.68 0.98 5.73
N LEU A 41 -11.14 0.07 4.91
CA LEU A 41 -10.36 -1.11 5.32
C LEU A 41 -11.12 -2.06 6.25
N THR A 42 -12.40 -2.30 5.95
CA THR A 42 -13.25 -3.27 6.67
C THR A 42 -13.62 -4.43 5.75
N GLY A 43 -13.89 -5.60 6.35
CA GLY A 43 -14.17 -6.83 5.60
C GLY A 43 -12.88 -7.35 4.95
N LYS A 44 -11.95 -7.82 5.79
CA LYS A 44 -10.68 -8.42 5.36
C LYS A 44 -10.99 -9.57 4.39
N MET A 45 -10.34 -9.54 3.22
CA MET A 45 -10.52 -10.54 2.17
C MET A 45 -9.27 -11.39 1.98
N ARG A 46 -8.08 -10.76 2.02
CA ARG A 46 -6.82 -11.44 1.71
C ARG A 46 -5.66 -10.83 2.48
N HIS A 47 -4.63 -11.63 2.72
CA HIS A 47 -3.35 -11.16 3.23
C HIS A 47 -2.26 -11.33 2.16
N TYR A 48 -1.44 -10.29 1.98
CA TYR A 48 -0.33 -10.26 1.05
C TYR A 48 0.99 -10.19 1.82
N LYS A 49 1.85 -11.19 1.58
CA LYS A 49 3.17 -11.29 2.22
C LYS A 49 4.12 -10.21 1.68
N ARG A 50 5.17 -9.93 2.45
CA ARG A 50 6.29 -9.09 2.01
C ARG A 50 6.85 -9.57 0.66
N GLY A 51 7.25 -8.63 -0.18
CA GLY A 51 7.84 -8.89 -1.50
C GLY A 51 6.82 -9.06 -2.61
N MET A 52 5.55 -9.35 -2.30
CA MET A 52 4.49 -9.48 -3.31
C MET A 52 4.30 -8.17 -4.07
N VAL A 53 4.14 -8.27 -5.39
CA VAL A 53 3.83 -7.13 -6.26
C VAL A 53 2.34 -7.15 -6.59
N LEU A 54 1.66 -6.06 -6.27
CA LEU A 54 0.22 -5.89 -6.49
C LEU A 54 0.00 -4.91 -7.64
N LYS A 55 -0.99 -5.22 -8.48
CA LYS A 55 -1.43 -4.34 -9.58
C LYS A 55 -2.52 -3.41 -9.05
N VAL A 56 -2.33 -2.11 -9.23
CA VAL A 56 -3.27 -1.09 -8.78
C VAL A 56 -4.04 -0.57 -9.98
N LYS A 57 -5.36 -0.52 -9.85
CA LYS A 57 -6.27 0.09 -10.81
C LYS A 57 -6.29 1.60 -10.64
N ARG A 58 -6.55 2.09 -9.42
CA ARG A 58 -6.64 3.51 -9.10
C ARG A 58 -6.31 3.80 -7.64
N LEU A 59 -6.10 5.09 -7.37
CA LEU A 59 -6.03 5.64 -6.02
C LEU A 59 -7.40 6.18 -5.64
N GLU A 60 -7.80 6.01 -4.38
CA GLU A 60 -9.03 6.55 -3.84
C GLU A 60 -8.73 7.30 -2.53
N SER A 61 -9.22 8.53 -2.42
CA SER A 61 -9.07 9.36 -1.22
C SER A 61 -10.09 8.96 -0.17
N TYR A 62 -9.66 8.91 1.09
CA TYR A 62 -10.49 8.61 2.25
C TYR A 62 -10.05 9.43 3.44
N HIS A 63 -10.78 10.52 3.69
CA HIS A 63 -10.42 11.57 4.65
C HIS A 63 -8.98 12.06 4.41
N LEU A 64 -8.15 12.02 5.45
CA LEU A 64 -6.74 12.46 5.42
C LEU A 64 -5.78 11.43 4.79
N THR A 65 -6.31 10.32 4.26
CA THR A 65 -5.50 9.20 3.79
C THR A 65 -5.92 8.75 2.40
N THR A 66 -5.10 7.94 1.75
CA THR A 66 -5.47 7.33 0.47
C THR A 66 -5.43 5.80 0.54
N ARG A 67 -6.12 5.16 -0.40
CA ARG A 67 -6.25 3.72 -0.55
C ARG A 67 -5.94 3.34 -1.99
N LEU A 68 -5.27 2.20 -2.15
CA LEU A 68 -5.01 1.65 -3.47
C LEU A 68 -6.11 0.64 -3.77
N VAL A 69 -6.84 0.89 -4.85
CA VAL A 69 -7.80 -0.06 -5.40
C VAL A 69 -7.03 -0.99 -6.32
N LEU A 70 -6.95 -2.26 -5.96
CA LEU A 70 -6.30 -3.28 -6.76
C LEU A 70 -7.16 -3.64 -7.99
N THR A 71 -6.55 -4.24 -9.00
CA THR A 71 -7.27 -4.66 -10.22
C THR A 71 -8.38 -5.68 -9.96
N ASN A 72 -8.32 -6.41 -8.84
CA ASN A 72 -9.35 -7.34 -8.37
C ASN A 72 -10.44 -6.66 -7.52
N GLY A 73 -10.47 -5.33 -7.44
CA GLY A 73 -11.47 -4.57 -6.68
C GLY A 73 -11.24 -4.48 -5.17
N GLN A 74 -10.16 -5.07 -4.66
CA GLN A 74 -9.82 -5.00 -3.23
C GLN A 74 -9.08 -3.71 -2.88
N TYR A 75 -9.19 -3.28 -1.64
CA TYR A 75 -8.54 -2.09 -1.11
C TYR A 75 -7.33 -2.47 -0.25
N VAL A 76 -6.19 -1.83 -0.49
CA VAL A 76 -5.02 -1.91 0.39
C VAL A 76 -4.57 -0.52 0.81
N THR A 77 -3.79 -0.43 1.89
CA THR A 77 -3.20 0.82 2.35
C THR A 77 -2.32 1.46 1.27
N ALA A 78 -2.41 2.78 1.11
CA ALA A 78 -1.49 3.55 0.27
C ALA A 78 -0.30 4.13 1.08
N ASN A 79 -0.12 3.69 2.33
CA ASN A 79 0.97 4.12 3.18
C ASN A 79 2.31 3.62 2.62
N LYS A 80 3.18 4.55 2.25
CA LYS A 80 4.48 4.30 1.63
C LYS A 80 5.47 3.56 2.54
N THR A 81 5.26 3.54 3.85
CA THR A 81 6.07 2.75 4.78
C THR A 81 5.72 1.26 4.74
N LEU A 82 4.54 0.91 4.23
CA LEU A 82 4.06 -0.47 4.12
C LEU A 82 4.14 -1.00 2.68
N VAL A 83 4.05 -0.11 1.70
CA VAL A 83 4.06 -0.44 0.27
C VAL A 83 4.88 0.56 -0.56
N MET A 84 5.71 0.06 -1.47
CA MET A 84 6.59 0.87 -2.32
C MET A 84 6.17 0.78 -3.80
N LYS A 85 6.11 1.90 -4.51
CA LYS A 85 5.88 1.92 -5.96
C LYS A 85 7.00 1.12 -6.65
N ARG A 86 6.62 0.29 -7.61
CA ARG A 86 7.56 -0.36 -8.54
C ARG A 86 7.75 0.50 -9.77
#